data_AF-A0A6P5EZP6-F1
#
_entry.id   AF-A0A6P5EZP6-F1
#
_cell.length_a   1.000
_cell.length_b   1.000
_cell.length_c   1.000
_cell.angle_alpha   90.00
_cell.angle_beta   90.00
_cell.angle_gamma   90.00
#
_symmetry.space_group_name_H-M   'P 1'
#
loop_
_entity.id
_entity.type
_entity.pdbx_description
1 polymer ?
#
loop_
_entity_poly.entity_id
_entity_poly.type
_entity_poly.pdbx_seq_one_letter_code
_entity_poly.pdbx_strand_id
1 'polypeptide(L)'
;MGMGEVIEKKGSMWTTTGVVRNGKLYCLIEEIVFLAERGALVLLDNDDTSVELVEMYQKVADGKYGCSWESFEAYRHLKLLGYIVGRHGLHWTLKHDMSLRACSSWLNTEDRDQIPERETEDDILITHMLDAMQIAEIYPAFDVYLPNSKFKKSLPGDPSFILCLLRGEPPSEKAVENLEKKCNDIPLKFCDVDHGRVSFFSFNKVALPSLP
;
A
#
# COMPACT_ATOMS: atom_id res chain seq x y z
N MET A 1 -12.14 1.39 -8.90
CA MET A 1 -10.69 1.50 -9.26
C MET A 1 -10.14 2.93 -9.17
N GLY A 2 -9.55 3.31 -8.03
CA GLY A 2 -8.79 4.55 -7.85
C GLY A 2 -7.37 4.51 -8.44
N MET A 3 -7.21 4.01 -9.67
CA MET A 3 -5.92 3.80 -10.32
C MET A 3 -5.89 4.47 -11.69
N GLY A 4 -4.73 5.00 -12.09
CA GLY A 4 -4.51 5.59 -13.41
C GLY A 4 -3.77 4.63 -14.34
N GLU A 5 -4.25 4.44 -15.56
CA GLU A 5 -3.53 3.67 -16.59
C GLU A 5 -2.33 4.47 -17.11
N VAL A 6 -1.16 3.83 -17.18
CA VAL A 6 0.04 4.45 -17.75
C VAL A 6 0.05 4.23 -19.27
N ILE A 7 -0.25 5.28 -20.02
CA ILE A 7 -0.28 5.26 -21.48
C ILE A 7 1.13 5.38 -22.09
N GLU A 8 1.93 6.29 -21.56
CA GLU A 8 3.32 6.52 -22.01
C GLU A 8 4.29 6.37 -20.83
N LYS A 9 5.35 5.58 -21.03
CA LYS A 9 6.38 5.33 -20.01
C LYS A 9 7.76 5.73 -20.51
N LYS A 10 8.43 6.62 -19.78
CA LYS A 10 9.82 7.02 -20.03
C LYS A 10 10.69 6.80 -18.79
N GLY A 11 11.91 6.30 -18.99
CA GLY A 11 12.86 6.04 -17.91
C GLY A 11 12.69 4.68 -17.20
N SER A 12 13.57 4.39 -16.26
CA SER A 12 13.66 3.09 -15.58
C SER A 12 12.81 2.97 -14.31
N MET A 13 12.25 4.09 -13.81
CA MET A 13 11.40 4.14 -12.60
C MET A 13 10.18 3.20 -12.64
N TRP A 14 9.63 2.95 -13.84
CA TRP A 14 8.50 2.04 -14.06
C TRP A 14 8.84 0.57 -13.81
N THR A 15 10.09 0.23 -13.50
CA THR A 15 10.46 -1.09 -12.98
C THR A 15 10.00 -1.28 -11.54
N THR A 16 9.96 -0.21 -10.75
CA THR A 16 9.66 -0.20 -9.31
C THR A 16 8.39 0.55 -8.92
N THR A 17 7.70 1.15 -9.90
CA THR A 17 6.45 1.91 -9.70
C THR A 17 5.31 1.33 -10.53
N GLY A 18 4.10 1.37 -10.00
CA GLY A 18 2.88 0.84 -10.61
C GLY A 18 2.69 -0.66 -10.36
N VAL A 19 1.50 -1.13 -10.70
CA VAL A 19 1.11 -2.53 -10.68
C VAL A 19 0.72 -2.99 -12.09
N VAL A 20 1.03 -4.24 -12.42
CA VAL A 20 0.68 -4.81 -13.72
C VAL A 20 -0.62 -5.58 -13.59
N ARG A 21 -1.60 -5.23 -14.41
CA ARG A 21 -2.90 -5.92 -14.52
C ARG A 21 -3.13 -6.23 -15.99
N ASN A 22 -3.26 -7.52 -16.33
CA ASN A 22 -3.52 -7.95 -17.71
C ASN A 22 -2.54 -7.36 -18.74
N GLY A 23 -1.25 -7.26 -18.38
CA GLY A 23 -0.20 -6.72 -19.23
C GLY A 23 -0.14 -5.19 -19.33
N LYS A 24 -1.13 -4.47 -18.79
CA LYS A 24 -1.14 -3.01 -18.67
C LYS A 24 -0.58 -2.57 -17.32
N LEU A 25 0.00 -1.37 -17.28
CA LEU A 25 0.58 -0.78 -16.08
C LEU A 25 -0.39 0.26 -15.51
N TYR A 26 -0.67 0.17 -14.22
CA TYR A 26 -1.53 1.09 -13.49
C TYR A 26 -0.75 1.68 -12.33
N CYS A 27 -0.97 2.96 -12.04
CA CYS A 27 -0.44 3.62 -10.86
C CYS A 27 -1.55 3.85 -9.83
N LEU A 28 -1.21 3.65 -8.56
CA LEU A 28 -2.05 4.01 -7.43
C LEU A 28 -2.00 5.51 -7.18
N ILE A 29 -2.96 6.05 -6.42
CA ILE A 29 -3.04 7.50 -6.16
C ILE A 29 -1.77 8.06 -5.51
N GLU A 30 -1.17 7.36 -4.56
CA GLU A 30 0.08 7.75 -3.89
C GLU A 30 1.26 7.83 -4.88
N GLU A 31 1.28 6.93 -5.86
CA GLU A 31 2.29 6.91 -6.90
C GLU A 31 2.06 8.05 -7.90
N ILE A 32 0.81 8.27 -8.31
CA ILE A 32 0.42 9.34 -9.24
C ILE A 32 0.83 10.70 -8.67
N VAL A 33 0.43 10.99 -7.43
CA VAL A 33 0.71 12.28 -6.78
C VAL A 33 2.22 12.47 -6.60
N PHE A 34 2.93 11.44 -6.13
CA PHE A 34 4.38 11.50 -5.96
C PHE A 34 5.11 11.76 -7.29
N LEU A 35 4.66 11.15 -8.39
CA LEU A 35 5.27 11.38 -9.71
C LEU A 35 4.91 12.74 -10.30
N ALA A 36 3.68 13.21 -10.08
CA ALA A 36 3.24 14.53 -10.48
C ALA A 36 4.02 15.63 -9.73
N GLU A 37 4.23 15.50 -8.42
CA GLU A 37 5.10 16.37 -7.62
C GLU A 37 6.52 16.52 -8.20
N ARG A 38 7.03 15.44 -8.78
CA ARG A 38 8.37 15.40 -9.37
C ARG A 38 8.41 15.85 -10.84
N GLY A 39 7.27 16.23 -11.42
CA GLY A 39 7.16 16.52 -12.85
C GLY A 39 7.45 15.32 -13.75
N ALA A 40 7.32 14.10 -13.21
CA ALA A 40 7.60 12.84 -13.91
C ALA A 40 6.34 12.18 -14.48
N LEU A 41 5.16 12.70 -14.16
CA LEU A 41 3.86 12.23 -14.64
C LEU A 41 2.93 13.42 -14.84
N VAL A 42 2.17 13.38 -15.94
CA VAL A 42 1.03 14.26 -16.18
C VAL A 42 -0.21 13.37 -16.17
N LEU A 43 -1.17 13.68 -15.31
CA LEU A 43 -2.44 12.97 -15.25
C LEU A 43 -3.43 13.68 -16.16
N LEU A 44 -4.04 12.93 -17.06
CA LEU A 44 -5.12 13.42 -17.92
C LEU A 44 -6.45 12.87 -17.42
N ASP A 45 -7.49 13.69 -17.50
CA ASP A 45 -8.87 13.24 -17.29
C ASP A 45 -9.45 12.58 -18.55
N ASN A 46 -10.75 12.30 -18.54
CA ASN A 46 -11.44 11.66 -19.67
C ASN A 46 -11.54 12.57 -20.90
N ASP A 47 -11.37 13.87 -20.73
CA ASP A 47 -11.45 14.89 -21.78
C ASP A 47 -10.04 15.32 -22.24
N ASP A 48 -9.01 14.49 -21.97
CA ASP A 48 -7.59 14.74 -22.25
C ASP A 48 -7.06 16.04 -21.62
N THR A 49 -7.72 16.54 -20.56
CA THR A 49 -7.31 17.75 -19.85
C THR A 49 -6.39 17.39 -18.70
N SER A 50 -5.31 18.18 -18.54
CA SER A 50 -4.36 17.98 -17.45
C SER A 50 -5.01 18.28 -16.11
N VAL A 51 -5.01 17.28 -15.23
CA VAL A 51 -5.45 17.43 -13.84
C VAL A 51 -4.38 18.20 -13.06
N GLU A 52 -4.80 19.21 -12.30
CA GLU A 52 -3.88 19.98 -11.47
C GLU A 52 -3.44 19.22 -10.22
N LEU A 53 -2.22 19.50 -9.75
CA LEU A 53 -1.67 18.84 -8.54
C LEU A 53 -2.55 19.06 -7.29
N VAL A 54 -3.20 20.22 -7.19
CA VAL A 54 -4.12 20.53 -6.08
C VAL A 54 -5.31 19.58 -6.06
N GLU A 55 -5.88 19.25 -7.22
CA GLU A 55 -6.98 18.29 -7.32
C GLU A 55 -6.52 16.87 -6.96
N MET A 56 -5.28 16.51 -7.31
CA MET A 56 -4.69 15.23 -6.90
C MET A 56 -4.53 15.14 -5.38
N TYR A 57 -4.08 16.20 -4.72
CA TYR A 57 -4.01 16.24 -3.25
C TYR A 57 -5.38 16.14 -2.59
N GLN A 58 -6.39 16.81 -3.14
CA GLN A 58 -7.76 16.69 -2.65
C GLN A 58 -8.24 15.23 -2.70
N LYS A 59 -7.91 14.50 -3.77
CA LYS A 59 -8.22 13.06 -3.88
C LYS A 59 -7.52 12.20 -2.81
N VAL A 60 -6.31 12.55 -2.39
CA VAL A 60 -5.59 11.88 -1.28
C VAL A 60 -6.24 12.23 0.06
N ALA A 61 -6.53 13.52 0.29
CA ALA A 61 -7.16 14.00 1.52
C ALA A 61 -8.57 13.41 1.74
N ASP A 62 -9.30 13.18 0.65
CA ASP A 62 -10.61 12.52 0.66
C ASP A 62 -10.56 11.06 1.17
N GLY A 63 -9.40 10.39 1.10
CA GLY A 63 -9.20 9.02 1.59
C GLY A 63 -9.92 7.91 0.79
N LYS A 64 -10.65 8.25 -0.27
CA LYS A 64 -11.54 7.34 -1.03
C LYS A 64 -10.83 6.28 -1.87
N TYR A 65 -9.51 6.38 -2.05
CA TYR A 65 -8.75 5.52 -2.99
C TYR A 65 -7.75 4.58 -2.28
N GLY A 66 -8.02 4.28 -1.01
CA GLY A 66 -7.19 3.40 -0.20
C GLY A 66 -5.82 3.99 0.19
N CYS A 67 -5.69 5.32 0.11
CA CYS A 67 -4.54 6.07 0.60
C CYS A 67 -5.06 7.27 1.39
N SER A 68 -4.69 7.35 2.67
CA SER A 68 -4.89 8.57 3.46
C SER A 68 -3.71 9.53 3.26
N TRP A 69 -3.85 10.75 3.79
CA TRP A 69 -2.76 11.72 3.79
C TRP A 69 -1.51 11.20 4.49
N GLU A 70 -1.67 10.59 5.66
CA GLU A 70 -0.57 10.03 6.46
C GLU A 70 0.15 8.91 5.70
N SER A 71 -0.61 8.06 5.01
CA SER A 71 -0.07 7.00 4.17
C SER A 71 0.73 7.57 2.99
N PHE A 72 0.24 8.65 2.38
CA PHE A 72 0.97 9.35 1.32
C PHE A 72 2.28 9.99 1.83
N GLU A 73 2.27 10.63 3.00
CA GLU A 73 3.49 11.22 3.57
C GLU A 73 4.55 10.14 3.89
N ALA A 74 4.12 9.01 4.45
CA ALA A 74 5.00 7.87 4.70
C ALA A 74 5.56 7.29 3.39
N TYR A 75 4.71 7.08 2.38
CA TYR A 75 5.10 6.65 1.03
C TYR A 75 6.14 7.60 0.42
N ARG A 76 5.84 8.90 0.42
CA ARG A 76 6.70 9.95 -0.11
C ARG A 76 8.06 9.95 0.58
N HIS A 77 8.09 9.83 1.90
CA HIS A 77 9.34 9.77 2.67
C HIS A 77 10.21 8.57 2.25
N LEU A 78 9.63 7.35 2.22
CA LEU A 78 10.33 6.15 1.78
C LEU A 78 10.84 6.27 0.33
N LYS A 79 10.02 6.79 -0.58
CA LYS A 79 10.38 6.95 -1.99
C LYS A 79 11.53 7.94 -2.18
N LEU A 80 11.58 9.03 -1.41
CA LEU A 80 12.69 9.99 -1.46
C LEU A 80 14.02 9.39 -0.99
N LEU A 81 13.97 8.39 -0.09
CA LEU A 81 15.14 7.62 0.34
C LEU A 81 15.56 6.52 -0.67
N GLY A 82 14.81 6.36 -1.76
CA GLY A 82 15.12 5.41 -2.84
C GLY A 82 14.55 3.99 -2.62
N TYR A 83 13.77 3.78 -1.56
CA TYR A 83 13.10 2.49 -1.36
C TYR A 83 12.11 2.18 -2.49
N ILE A 84 11.91 0.89 -2.71
CA ILE A 84 10.82 0.39 -3.52
C ILE A 84 9.66 0.12 -2.56
N VAL A 85 8.50 0.67 -2.86
CA VAL A 85 7.35 0.67 -1.95
C VAL A 85 6.15 0.15 -2.73
N GLY A 86 5.56 -0.95 -2.28
CA GLY A 86 4.30 -1.48 -2.78
C GLY A 86 3.24 -1.44 -1.69
N ARG A 87 1.96 -1.34 -2.05
CA ARG A 87 0.87 -1.40 -1.07
C ARG A 87 0.77 -2.82 -0.50
N HIS A 88 0.72 -2.93 0.83
CA HIS A 88 0.65 -4.22 1.49
C HIS A 88 -0.60 -5.00 1.05
N GLY A 89 -0.45 -6.30 0.82
CA GLY A 89 -1.54 -7.17 0.33
C GLY A 89 -1.89 -6.98 -1.15
N LEU A 90 -1.34 -5.97 -1.83
CA LEU A 90 -1.59 -5.74 -3.25
C LEU A 90 -0.49 -6.37 -4.10
N HIS A 91 -0.83 -7.41 -4.86
CA HIS A 91 0.13 -8.06 -5.75
C HIS A 91 0.64 -7.12 -6.85
N TRP A 92 1.96 -7.15 -7.08
CA TRP A 92 2.61 -6.39 -8.14
C TRP A 92 2.17 -6.76 -9.56
N THR A 93 1.81 -8.03 -9.81
CA THR A 93 1.35 -8.54 -11.11
C THR A 93 0.19 -9.51 -10.94
N LEU A 94 -0.94 -9.25 -11.61
CA LEU A 94 -2.07 -10.19 -11.69
C LEU A 94 -2.36 -10.54 -13.16
N LYS A 95 -2.59 -11.84 -13.41
CA LYS A 95 -3.05 -12.39 -14.70
C LYS A 95 -4.49 -12.90 -14.56
N HIS A 96 -5.25 -12.87 -15.65
CA HIS A 96 -6.68 -13.20 -15.74
C HIS A 96 -7.15 -14.45 -14.96
N ASP A 97 -6.39 -15.56 -14.98
CA ASP A 97 -6.79 -16.80 -14.27
C ASP A 97 -6.68 -16.72 -12.74
N MET A 98 -5.87 -15.79 -12.22
CA MET A 98 -5.64 -15.64 -10.78
C MET A 98 -6.62 -14.65 -10.14
N SER A 99 -7.22 -13.73 -10.92
CA SER A 99 -8.26 -12.85 -10.38
C SER A 99 -9.51 -13.65 -9.98
N LEU A 100 -9.92 -14.62 -10.79
CA LEU A 100 -11.10 -15.46 -10.51
C LEU A 100 -10.87 -16.44 -9.34
N ARG A 101 -9.65 -16.97 -9.19
CA ARG A 101 -9.30 -17.96 -8.15
C ARG A 101 -9.01 -17.34 -6.78
N ALA A 102 -8.36 -16.19 -6.73
CA ALA A 102 -8.13 -15.47 -5.48
C ALA A 102 -9.46 -15.02 -4.84
N CYS A 103 -10.46 -14.66 -5.66
CA CYS A 103 -11.80 -14.33 -5.18
C CYS A 103 -12.56 -15.53 -4.60
N SER A 104 -12.48 -16.70 -5.25
CA SER A 104 -13.29 -17.87 -4.87
C SER A 104 -12.74 -18.67 -3.67
N SER A 105 -11.45 -18.58 -3.35
CA SER A 105 -10.89 -19.32 -2.22
C SER A 105 -11.26 -18.77 -0.84
N TRP A 106 -11.71 -17.52 -0.74
CA TRP A 106 -12.04 -16.85 0.53
C TRP A 106 -13.53 -16.56 0.73
N LEU A 107 -14.34 -16.64 -0.34
CA LEU A 107 -15.80 -16.53 -0.28
C LEU A 107 -16.49 -17.74 0.38
N ASN A 108 -15.75 -18.78 0.78
CA ASN A 108 -16.26 -19.87 1.60
C ASN A 108 -16.24 -19.49 3.10
N THR A 109 -16.87 -18.38 3.44
CA THR A 109 -17.37 -18.16 4.80
C THR A 109 -18.80 -17.64 4.64
N GLU A 110 -19.75 -18.48 5.02
CA GLU A 110 -21.18 -18.21 4.94
C GLU A 110 -21.51 -16.97 5.79
N ASP A 111 -22.03 -15.89 5.19
CA ASP A 111 -23.38 -15.40 5.50
C ASP A 111 -23.84 -14.26 4.57
N ARG A 112 -25.16 -14.11 4.48
CA ARG A 112 -25.91 -13.35 3.47
C ARG A 112 -26.23 -11.88 3.80
N ASP A 113 -26.58 -11.18 2.71
CA ASP A 113 -27.58 -10.09 2.56
C ASP A 113 -27.27 -8.67 3.09
N GLN A 114 -26.76 -7.81 2.19
CA GLN A 114 -27.51 -6.66 1.61
C GLN A 114 -26.60 -5.83 0.68
N ILE A 115 -27.02 -5.67 -0.58
CA ILE A 115 -26.35 -4.87 -1.61
C ILE A 115 -26.90 -3.43 -1.56
N PRO A 116 -26.03 -2.40 -1.58
CA PRO A 116 -26.28 -1.19 -2.34
C PRO A 116 -25.29 -1.04 -3.50
N GLU A 117 -25.75 -0.32 -4.53
CA GLU A 117 -25.22 -0.33 -5.88
C GLU A 117 -23.85 0.34 -6.09
N ARG A 118 -23.05 -0.33 -6.92
CA ARG A 118 -21.89 0.15 -7.72
C ARG A 118 -20.60 0.51 -6.98
N GLU A 119 -20.15 -0.39 -6.12
CA GLU A 119 -18.72 -0.60 -5.89
C GLU A 119 -18.27 -1.78 -6.75
N THR A 120 -17.13 -1.68 -7.45
CA THR A 120 -16.63 -2.86 -8.18
C THR A 120 -16.28 -3.95 -7.17
N GLU A 121 -16.53 -5.22 -7.47
CA GLU A 121 -16.26 -6.35 -6.56
C GLU A 121 -14.81 -6.32 -6.02
N ASP A 122 -13.87 -5.77 -6.81
CA ASP A 122 -12.48 -5.49 -6.45
C ASP A 122 -12.31 -4.43 -5.34
N ASP A 123 -13.13 -3.39 -5.33
CA ASP A 123 -13.11 -2.32 -4.31
C ASP A 123 -13.66 -2.84 -2.95
N ILE A 124 -14.64 -3.76 -2.99
CA ILE A 124 -15.18 -4.47 -1.82
C ILE A 124 -14.13 -5.42 -1.24
N LEU A 125 -13.37 -6.11 -2.09
CA LEU A 125 -12.30 -7.05 -1.69
C LEU A 125 -11.13 -6.36 -1.00
N ILE A 126 -10.66 -5.20 -1.49
CA ILE A 126 -9.57 -4.45 -0.85
C ILE A 126 -10.00 -3.93 0.53
N THR A 127 -11.23 -3.40 0.61
CA THR A 127 -11.79 -2.89 1.88
C THR A 127 -11.95 -4.00 2.91
N HIS A 128 -12.45 -5.18 2.49
CA HIS A 128 -12.61 -6.34 3.36
C HIS A 128 -11.26 -6.99 3.78
N MET A 129 -10.24 -6.97 2.91
CA MET A 129 -8.88 -7.40 3.25
C MET A 129 -8.19 -6.46 4.25
N LEU A 130 -8.43 -5.15 4.14
CA LEU A 130 -7.94 -4.14 5.08
C LEU A 130 -8.69 -4.22 6.42
N ASP A 131 -10.00 -4.42 6.40
CA ASP A 131 -10.85 -4.60 7.60
C ASP A 131 -10.51 -5.88 8.36
N ALA A 132 -10.24 -7.00 7.67
CA ALA A 132 -9.86 -8.27 8.30
C ALA A 132 -8.48 -8.21 8.99
N MET A 133 -7.63 -7.23 8.65
CA MET A 133 -6.34 -6.99 9.30
C MET A 133 -6.38 -5.91 10.38
N GLN A 134 -7.53 -5.24 10.62
CA GLN A 134 -7.65 -4.22 11.65
C GLN A 134 -7.49 -4.82 13.04
N ILE A 135 -6.32 -4.61 13.63
CA ILE A 135 -6.22 -4.41 15.08
C ILE A 135 -6.43 -2.91 15.23
N ALA A 136 -7.43 -2.47 16.00
CA ALA A 136 -8.06 -1.14 15.97
C ALA A 136 -7.14 0.12 16.00
N GLU A 137 -5.82 -0.03 16.08
CA GLU A 137 -4.80 1.02 16.20
C GLU A 137 -3.65 0.91 15.16
N ILE A 138 -3.51 -0.24 14.47
CA ILE A 138 -2.40 -0.50 13.53
C ILE A 138 -2.92 -1.20 12.28
N TYR A 139 -2.50 -0.73 11.11
CA TYR A 139 -2.68 -1.48 9.87
C TYR A 139 -1.41 -1.50 9.01
N PRO A 140 -1.08 -2.65 8.38
CA PRO A 140 0.04 -2.73 7.44
C PRO A 140 -0.33 -2.00 6.15
N ALA A 141 0.48 -1.00 5.81
CA ALA A 141 0.23 -0.10 4.69
C ALA A 141 1.11 -0.43 3.48
N PHE A 142 2.39 -0.72 3.71
CA PHE A 142 3.35 -0.92 2.61
C PHE A 142 4.31 -2.08 2.82
N ASP A 143 4.58 -2.79 1.74
CA ASP A 143 5.72 -3.69 1.60
C ASP A 143 6.92 -2.88 1.09
N VAL A 144 8.00 -2.81 1.88
CA VAL A 144 9.16 -1.96 1.57
C VAL A 144 10.38 -2.81 1.25
N TYR A 145 11.00 -2.55 0.09
CA TYR A 145 12.19 -3.23 -0.39
C TYR A 145 13.34 -2.25 -0.55
N LEU A 146 14.56 -2.72 -0.30
CA LEU A 146 15.78 -1.95 -0.54
C LEU A 146 15.91 -1.51 -2.01
N PRO A 147 16.60 -0.39 -2.28
CA PRO A 147 16.91 0.05 -3.64
C PRO A 147 17.60 -1.06 -4.43
N ASN A 148 16.97 -1.54 -5.50
CA ASN A 148 17.46 -2.65 -6.30
C ASN A 148 17.19 -2.45 -7.80
N SER A 149 18.24 -2.23 -8.58
CA SER A 149 18.15 -2.03 -10.04
C SER A 149 17.68 -3.26 -10.81
N LYS A 150 17.70 -4.44 -10.18
CA LYS A 150 17.26 -5.72 -10.77
C LYS A 150 15.87 -6.15 -10.27
N PHE A 151 15.15 -5.27 -9.57
CA PHE A 151 13.81 -5.57 -9.07
C PHE A 151 12.86 -5.97 -10.21
N LYS A 152 12.05 -7.01 -9.97
CA LYS A 152 11.05 -7.50 -10.92
C LYS A 152 9.69 -7.58 -10.25
N LYS A 153 8.70 -6.85 -10.79
CA LYS A 153 7.30 -6.93 -10.33
C LYS A 153 6.72 -8.34 -10.34
N SER A 154 7.15 -9.19 -11.27
CA SER A 154 6.69 -10.58 -11.34
C SER A 154 7.28 -11.48 -10.26
N LEU A 155 8.39 -11.06 -9.64
CA LEU A 155 9.10 -11.79 -8.61
C LEU A 155 9.79 -10.77 -7.68
N PRO A 156 9.02 -10.07 -6.84
CA PRO A 156 9.54 -8.99 -6.00
C PRO A 156 10.48 -9.51 -4.89
N GLY A 157 10.36 -10.79 -4.53
CA GLY A 157 10.99 -11.36 -3.34
C GLY A 157 10.25 -10.93 -2.07
N ASP A 158 10.86 -11.22 -0.92
CA ASP A 158 10.33 -10.77 0.37
C ASP A 158 10.70 -9.30 0.61
N PRO A 159 9.78 -8.49 1.17
CA PRO A 159 10.09 -7.14 1.58
C PRO A 159 11.13 -7.14 2.70
N SER A 160 11.94 -6.08 2.72
CA SER A 160 12.92 -5.86 3.79
C SER A 160 12.25 -5.54 5.12
N PHE A 161 11.09 -4.89 5.07
CA PHE A 161 10.17 -4.75 6.18
C PHE A 161 8.76 -4.41 5.68
N ILE A 162 7.75 -4.67 6.52
CA ILE A 162 6.39 -4.17 6.33
C ILE A 162 6.23 -2.90 7.16
N LEU A 163 5.77 -1.83 6.51
CA LEU A 163 5.44 -0.59 7.18
C LEU A 163 3.98 -0.61 7.65
N CYS A 164 3.79 -0.46 8.95
CA CYS A 164 2.51 -0.39 9.61
C CYS A 164 2.25 1.06 10.03
N LEU A 165 1.09 1.62 9.63
CA LEU A 165 0.68 2.96 10.07
C LEU A 165 -0.07 2.86 11.38
N LEU A 166 0.26 3.76 12.31
CA LEU A 166 -0.42 3.92 13.59
C LEU A 166 -1.58 4.90 13.44
N ARG A 167 -2.71 4.59 14.06
CA ARG A 167 -3.84 5.52 14.19
C ARG A 167 -4.15 5.70 15.67
N GLY A 168 -3.80 6.85 16.21
CA GLY A 168 -4.11 7.21 17.59
C GLY A 168 -3.04 6.73 18.57
N GLU A 169 -3.44 5.91 19.54
CA GLU A 169 -2.56 5.50 20.64
C GLU A 169 -1.49 4.49 20.20
N PRO A 170 -0.34 4.44 20.91
CA PRO A 170 0.68 3.43 20.66
C PRO A 170 0.10 2.02 20.83
N PRO A 171 0.51 1.07 20.00
CA PRO A 171 -0.09 -0.24 20.01
C PRO A 171 0.28 -1.04 21.25
N SER A 172 -0.67 -1.84 21.74
CA SER A 172 -0.40 -2.80 22.81
C SER A 172 0.65 -3.86 22.38
N GLU A 173 1.45 -4.35 23.33
CA GLU A 173 2.44 -5.40 23.09
C GLU A 173 1.83 -6.64 22.42
N LYS A 174 0.63 -7.06 22.88
CA LYS A 174 -0.10 -8.18 22.29
C LYS A 174 -0.51 -7.94 20.84
N ALA A 175 -0.87 -6.71 20.49
CA ALA A 175 -1.21 -6.33 19.12
C ALA A 175 0.01 -6.47 18.20
N VAL A 176 1.16 -5.98 18.65
CA VAL A 176 2.44 -6.10 17.93
C VAL A 176 2.82 -7.58 17.74
N GLU A 177 2.83 -8.38 18.81
CA GLU A 177 3.19 -9.82 18.73
C GLU A 177 2.25 -10.60 17.79
N ASN A 178 0.95 -10.29 17.79
CA ASN A 178 -0.02 -10.94 16.91
C ASN A 178 0.20 -10.55 15.44
N LEU A 179 0.59 -9.30 15.18
CA LEU A 179 0.89 -8.84 13.82
C LEU A 179 2.18 -9.48 13.29
N GLU A 180 3.23 -9.56 14.11
CA GLU A 180 4.48 -10.24 13.76
C GLU A 180 4.24 -11.69 13.33
N LYS A 181 3.41 -12.43 14.10
CA LYS A 181 3.02 -13.81 13.76
C LYS A 181 2.28 -13.93 12.43
N LYS A 182 1.48 -12.93 12.07
CA LYS A 182 0.73 -12.90 10.79
C LYS A 182 1.62 -12.56 9.59
N CYS A 183 2.75 -11.90 9.81
CA CYS A 183 3.61 -11.38 8.76
C CYS A 183 4.79 -12.30 8.39
N ASN A 184 4.71 -13.60 8.71
CA ASN A 184 5.67 -14.63 8.29
C ASN A 184 7.15 -14.27 8.57
N ASP A 185 7.43 -13.77 9.78
CA ASP A 185 8.77 -13.34 10.23
C ASP A 185 9.40 -12.16 9.46
N ILE A 186 8.64 -11.49 8.59
CA ILE A 186 9.10 -10.24 7.96
C ILE A 186 9.17 -9.14 9.03
N PRO A 187 10.28 -8.38 9.13
CA PRO A 187 10.40 -7.30 10.10
C PRO A 187 9.29 -6.27 9.96
N LEU A 188 8.72 -5.84 11.09
CA LEU A 188 7.73 -4.76 11.12
C LEU A 188 8.38 -3.43 11.50
N LYS A 189 7.95 -2.36 10.84
CA LYS A 189 8.22 -0.99 11.24
C LYS A 189 6.92 -0.24 11.42
N PHE A 190 6.81 0.50 12.50
CA PHE A 190 5.64 1.31 12.81
C PHE A 190 5.92 2.75 12.41
N CYS A 191 4.94 3.38 11.78
CA CYS A 191 5.03 4.72 11.25
C CYS A 191 3.95 5.58 11.91
N ASP A 192 4.40 6.66 12.51
CA ASP A 192 3.56 7.74 13.00
C ASP A 192 3.79 8.97 12.11
N VAL A 193 2.71 9.64 11.73
CA VAL A 193 2.75 10.84 10.91
C VAL A 193 1.99 11.93 11.64
N ASP A 194 2.73 12.90 12.17
CA ASP A 194 2.18 13.99 12.96
C ASP A 194 2.68 15.33 12.42
N HIS A 195 1.75 16.21 12.03
CA HIS A 195 2.04 17.56 11.50
C HIS A 195 3.15 17.60 10.43
N GLY A 196 3.17 16.64 9.50
CA GLY A 196 4.16 16.53 8.42
C GLY A 196 5.51 15.92 8.83
N ARG A 197 5.64 15.45 10.08
CA ARG A 197 6.79 14.68 10.55
C ARG A 197 6.49 13.19 10.44
N VAL A 198 7.30 12.48 9.66
CA VAL A 198 7.24 11.02 9.55
C VAL A 198 8.25 10.40 10.50
N SER A 199 7.77 9.60 11.46
CA SER A 199 8.59 8.92 12.47
C SER A 199 8.48 7.41 12.32
N PHE A 200 9.62 6.71 12.35
CA PHE A 200 9.67 5.25 12.23
C PHE A 200 10.15 4.60 13.54
N PHE A 201 9.44 3.58 13.99
CA PHE A 201 9.73 2.81 15.19
C PHE A 201 9.84 1.32 14.88
N SER A 202 10.59 0.60 15.69
CA SER A 202 10.64 -0.87 15.67
C SER A 202 10.76 -1.37 17.10
N PHE A 203 10.01 -2.41 17.44
CA PHE A 203 10.09 -3.05 18.73
C PHE A 203 11.04 -4.24 18.62
N ASN A 204 11.95 -4.37 19.59
CA ASN A 204 12.85 -5.51 19.68
C ASN A 204 12.66 -6.15 21.05
N LYS A 205 12.49 -7.47 21.08
CA LYS A 205 12.49 -8.22 22.33
C LYS A 205 13.92 -8.35 22.84
N VAL A 206 14.17 -7.85 24.05
CA VAL A 206 15.47 -7.96 24.72
C VAL A 206 15.28 -8.81 25.98
N ALA A 207 15.97 -9.94 26.06
CA ALA A 207 16.02 -10.76 27.27
C ALA A 207 17.05 -10.15 28.24
N LEU A 208 16.60 -9.79 29.44
CA LEU A 208 17.50 -9.34 30.50
C LEU A 208 18.08 -10.56 31.23
N PRO A 209 19.38 -10.55 31.59
CA PRO A 209 19.96 -11.62 32.39
C PRO A 209 19.30 -11.64 33.78
N SER A 210 18.82 -12.80 34.21
CA SER A 210 18.42 -13.00 35.60
C SER A 210 19.68 -13.11 36.45
N LEU A 211 19.85 -12.21 37.43
CA LEU A 211 20.90 -12.36 38.43
C LEU A 211 20.64 -13.62 39.27
N PRO A 212 21.69 -14.36 39.66
CA PRO A 212 21.59 -15.58 40.47
C PRO A 212 21.04 -15.33 41.88
#